data_AF-A0A7C5LSW6-F1
#
_entry.id   AF-A0A7C5LSW6-F1
#
_cell.length_a   1.000
_cell.length_b   1.000
_cell.length_c   1.000
_cell.angle_alpha   90.00
_cell.angle_beta   90.00
_cell.angle_gamma   90.00
#
_symmetry.space_group_name_H-M   'P 1'
#
loop_
_entity.id
_entity.type
_entity.pdbx_description
1 polymer ?
#
loop_
_entity_poly.entity_id
_entity_poly.type
_entity_poly.pdbx_seq_one_letter_code
_entity_poly.pdbx_strand_id
1 'polypeptide(L)'
;GGVDVLHLGKREMNSRAYVGAFNFKGTDQQKNVGKLSGGERNRVHLAKMLTKPSNLLLLDEPTNDLDMETLSALEDALDHFAGCAVIISHDRFFLDRIATHILAFEGDSHVEWFEGGFSDYIEDKKLRLGPDADLPRKLKFMKFER
;
A
#
# COMPACT_ATOMS: atom_id res chain seq x y z
N GLY A 1 -27.15 -8.30 10.63
CA GLY A 1 -27.21 -8.95 9.30
C GLY A 1 -25.98 -8.55 8.53
N GLY A 2 -25.24 -9.51 8.00
CA GLY A 2 -24.15 -9.25 7.06
C GLY A 2 -24.69 -9.23 5.63
N VAL A 3 -24.07 -8.46 4.75
CA VAL A 3 -24.35 -8.56 3.31
C VAL A 3 -23.67 -9.84 2.83
N ASP A 4 -24.37 -10.76 2.18
CA ASP A 4 -23.77 -12.02 1.72
C ASP A 4 -22.79 -11.80 0.56
N VAL A 5 -22.94 -10.69 -0.18
CA VAL A 5 -22.15 -10.32 -1.36
C VAL A 5 -21.71 -8.86 -1.27
N LEU A 6 -20.41 -8.62 -1.42
CA LEU A 6 -19.80 -7.29 -1.55
C LEU A 6 -19.59 -6.96 -3.02
N HIS A 7 -19.84 -5.69 -3.37
CA HIS A 7 -19.58 -5.15 -4.70
C HIS A 7 -18.28 -4.34 -4.65
N LEU A 8 -17.22 -4.88 -5.23
CA LEU A 8 -15.91 -4.24 -5.35
C LEU A 8 -15.80 -3.66 -6.76
N GLY A 9 -16.29 -2.44 -6.94
CA GLY A 9 -16.42 -1.83 -8.26
C GLY A 9 -17.36 -2.62 -9.16
N LYS A 10 -16.82 -3.30 -10.17
CA LYS A 10 -17.59 -4.12 -11.14
C LYS A 10 -17.71 -5.60 -10.75
N ARG A 11 -17.07 -6.03 -9.66
CA ARG A 11 -17.01 -7.45 -9.27
C ARG A 11 -17.81 -7.71 -8.00
N GLU A 12 -18.55 -8.80 -8.01
CA GLU A 12 -19.25 -9.33 -6.83
C GLU A 12 -18.39 -10.40 -6.15
N MET A 13 -18.30 -10.35 -4.82
CA MET A 13 -17.58 -11.36 -4.05
C MET A 13 -18.27 -11.66 -2.73
N ASN A 14 -18.22 -12.91 -2.27
CA ASN A 14 -18.78 -13.28 -0.96
C ASN A 14 -18.09 -12.48 0.15
N SER A 15 -18.88 -11.89 1.05
CA SER A 15 -18.36 -11.02 2.11
C SER A 15 -17.42 -11.75 3.08
N ARG A 16 -17.68 -13.03 3.37
CA ARG A 16 -16.81 -13.82 4.26
C ARG A 16 -15.49 -14.18 3.59
N ALA A 17 -15.51 -14.42 2.28
CA ALA A 17 -14.30 -14.66 1.50
C ALA A 17 -13.44 -13.38 1.45
N TYR A 18 -14.04 -12.22 1.23
CA TYR A 18 -13.35 -10.93 1.26
C TYR A 18 -12.70 -10.65 2.61
N VAL A 19 -13.48 -10.74 3.68
CA VAL A 19 -12.98 -10.50 5.04
C VAL A 19 -11.93 -11.55 5.43
N GLY A 20 -12.08 -12.79 4.93
CA GLY A 20 -11.08 -13.86 5.07
C GLY A 20 -9.72 -13.53 4.45
N ALA A 21 -9.70 -12.81 3.32
CA ALA A 21 -8.45 -12.37 2.68
C ALA A 21 -7.65 -11.40 3.58
N PHE A 22 -8.31 -10.62 4.43
CA PHE A 22 -7.66 -9.76 5.42
C PHE A 22 -7.33 -10.49 6.74
N ASN A 23 -7.18 -11.81 6.67
CA ASN A 23 -6.86 -12.70 7.78
C ASN A 23 -7.90 -12.71 8.93
N PHE A 24 -9.19 -12.53 8.62
CA PHE A 24 -10.29 -12.73 9.57
C PHE A 24 -11.03 -14.03 9.23
N LYS A 25 -10.64 -15.14 9.85
CA LYS A 25 -11.16 -16.48 9.55
C LYS A 25 -12.13 -16.96 10.63
N GLY A 26 -13.15 -17.73 10.23
CA GLY A 26 -14.07 -18.41 11.15
C GLY A 26 -14.71 -17.49 12.20
N THR A 27 -14.46 -17.76 13.49
CA THR A 27 -15.02 -17.01 14.62
C THR A 27 -14.44 -15.60 14.75
N ASP A 28 -13.30 -15.30 14.13
CA ASP A 28 -12.69 -13.97 14.18
C ASP A 28 -13.57 -12.92 13.50
N GLN A 29 -14.35 -13.33 12.49
CA GLN A 29 -15.32 -12.46 11.81
C GLN A 29 -16.46 -11.99 12.74
N GLN A 30 -16.66 -12.67 13.87
CA GLN A 30 -17.69 -12.33 14.86
C GLN A 30 -17.13 -11.54 16.05
N LYS A 31 -15.81 -11.32 16.11
CA LYS A 31 -15.21 -10.52 17.18
C LYS A 31 -15.64 -9.05 17.03
N ASN A 32 -16.08 -8.46 18.13
CA ASN A 32 -16.33 -7.02 18.18
C ASN A 32 -15.02 -6.25 17.96
N VAL A 33 -15.08 -5.18 17.17
CA VAL A 33 -13.91 -4.32 16.85
C VAL A 33 -13.18 -3.82 18.11
N GLY A 34 -13.92 -3.59 19.21
CA GLY A 34 -13.33 -3.21 20.49
C GLY A 34 -12.38 -4.25 21.11
N LYS A 35 -12.50 -5.53 20.73
CA LYS A 35 -11.65 -6.63 21.21
C LYS A 35 -10.47 -6.96 20.27
N LEU A 36 -10.41 -6.33 19.10
CA LEU A 36 -9.32 -6.49 18.16
C LEU A 36 -8.07 -5.74 18.64
N SER A 37 -6.91 -6.34 18.44
CA SER A 37 -5.59 -5.71 18.57
C SER A 37 -5.43 -4.54 17.60
N GLY A 38 -4.38 -3.72 17.79
CA GLY A 38 -4.09 -2.58 16.90
C GLY A 38 -3.92 -3.00 15.43
N GLY A 39 -3.12 -4.03 15.16
CA GLY A 39 -2.92 -4.56 13.80
C GLY A 39 -4.20 -5.13 13.20
N GLU A 40 -5.00 -5.89 13.97
CA GLU A 40 -6.30 -6.36 13.49
C GLU A 40 -7.25 -5.19 13.17
N ARG A 41 -7.29 -4.14 14.00
CA ARG A 41 -8.11 -2.96 13.68
C ARG A 41 -7.65 -2.26 12.40
N ASN A 42 -6.34 -2.18 12.17
CA ASN A 42 -5.80 -1.62 10.93
C ASN A 42 -6.25 -2.43 9.70
N ARG A 43 -6.20 -3.78 9.78
CA ARG A 43 -6.68 -4.67 8.72
C ARG A 43 -8.17 -4.51 8.44
N VAL A 44 -9.00 -4.39 9.48
CA VAL A 44 -10.44 -4.08 9.31
C VAL A 44 -10.61 -2.72 8.63
N HIS A 45 -9.79 -1.73 8.98
CA HIS A 45 -9.85 -0.40 8.38
C HIS A 45 -9.53 -0.43 6.89
N LEU A 46 -8.44 -1.11 6.52
CA LEU A 46 -7.99 -1.33 5.14
C LEU A 46 -9.06 -2.05 4.32
N ALA A 47 -9.58 -3.18 4.80
CA ALA A 47 -10.67 -3.92 4.15
C ALA A 47 -11.90 -3.03 3.96
N LYS A 48 -12.32 -2.30 5.01
CA LYS A 48 -13.46 -1.39 4.91
C LYS A 48 -13.22 -0.26 3.90
N MET A 49 -12.01 0.27 3.82
CA MET A 49 -11.68 1.35 2.89
C MET A 49 -11.75 0.87 1.43
N LEU A 50 -11.20 -0.30 1.14
CA LEU A 50 -11.17 -0.89 -0.20
C LEU A 50 -12.57 -1.31 -0.71
N THR A 51 -13.53 -1.56 0.18
CA THR A 51 -14.94 -1.76 -0.24
C THR A 51 -15.67 -0.50 -0.68
N LYS A 52 -15.16 0.69 -0.34
CA LYS A 52 -15.85 1.93 -0.70
C LYS A 52 -15.52 2.29 -2.16
N PRO A 53 -16.52 2.70 -2.95
CA PRO A 53 -16.26 3.21 -4.28
C PRO A 53 -15.38 4.47 -4.15
N SER A 54 -14.19 4.40 -4.72
CA SER A 54 -13.22 5.49 -4.75
C SER A 54 -12.49 5.45 -6.09
N ASN A 55 -12.11 6.63 -6.59
CA ASN A 55 -11.33 6.75 -7.81
C ASN A 55 -9.82 6.88 -7.51
N LEU A 56 -9.50 7.32 -6.28
CA LEU A 56 -8.14 7.54 -5.80
C LEU A 56 -8.02 7.03 -4.37
N LEU A 57 -7.04 6.18 -4.11
CA LEU A 57 -6.63 5.73 -2.79
C LEU A 57 -5.31 6.38 -2.42
N LEU A 58 -5.23 6.93 -1.21
CA LEU A 58 -3.99 7.44 -0.62
C LEU A 58 -3.64 6.53 0.55
N LEU A 59 -2.56 5.78 0.43
CA LEU A 59 -2.09 4.84 1.43
C LEU A 59 -0.72 5.29 1.95
N ASP A 60 -0.66 5.64 3.22
CA ASP A 60 0.59 5.99 3.90
C ASP A 60 1.07 4.80 4.73
N GLU A 61 2.17 4.19 4.28
CA GLU A 61 2.81 2.99 4.87
C GLU A 61 1.83 1.85 5.19
N PRO A 62 1.06 1.36 4.19
CA PRO A 62 0.02 0.34 4.42
C PRO A 62 0.59 -1.04 4.74
N THR A 63 1.87 -1.27 4.48
CA THR A 63 2.57 -2.54 4.74
C THR A 63 2.94 -2.71 6.21
N ASN A 64 2.85 -1.64 7.00
CA ASN A 64 3.22 -1.70 8.42
C ASN A 64 2.27 -2.63 9.21
N ASP A 65 2.85 -3.45 10.08
CA ASP A 65 2.15 -4.41 10.92
C ASP A 65 1.32 -5.48 10.16
N LEU A 66 1.57 -5.67 8.86
CA LEU A 66 0.94 -6.73 8.06
C LEU A 66 1.78 -8.01 8.05
N ASP A 67 1.11 -9.15 8.22
CA ASP A 67 1.71 -10.45 7.92
C ASP A 67 1.75 -10.69 6.39
N MET A 68 2.58 -11.64 5.95
CA MET A 68 2.74 -11.96 4.52
C MET A 68 1.43 -12.32 3.81
N GLU A 69 0.50 -12.97 4.52
CA GLU A 69 -0.81 -13.35 3.97
C GLU A 69 -1.67 -12.10 3.70
N THR A 70 -1.71 -11.16 4.66
CA THR A 70 -2.45 -9.91 4.50
C THR A 70 -1.79 -9.00 3.45
N LEU A 71 -0.46 -8.98 3.38
CA LEU A 71 0.28 -8.23 2.37
C LEU A 71 -0.13 -8.71 0.96
N SER A 72 -0.12 -10.03 0.73
CA SER A 72 -0.55 -10.61 -0.55
C SER A 72 -2.01 -10.27 -0.87
N ALA A 73 -2.90 -10.27 0.13
CA ALA A 73 -4.29 -9.89 -0.08
C ALA A 73 -4.46 -8.40 -0.42
N LEU A 74 -3.62 -7.53 0.15
CA LEU A 74 -3.58 -6.11 -0.19
C LEU A 74 -3.03 -5.91 -1.61
N GLU A 75 -1.97 -6.59 -1.98
CA GLU A 75 -1.42 -6.59 -3.35
C GLU A 75 -2.50 -6.99 -4.36
N ASP A 76 -3.18 -8.12 -4.14
CA ASP A 76 -4.27 -8.59 -5.00
C ASP A 76 -5.42 -7.56 -5.07
N ALA A 77 -5.78 -6.94 -3.93
CA ALA A 77 -6.85 -5.96 -3.90
C ALA A 77 -6.50 -4.67 -4.65
N LEU A 78 -5.22 -4.26 -4.61
CA LEU A 78 -4.72 -3.07 -5.32
C LEU A 78 -4.57 -3.31 -6.82
N ASP A 79 -4.08 -4.49 -7.22
CA ASP A 79 -3.96 -4.88 -8.63
C ASP A 79 -5.33 -4.90 -9.34
N HIS A 80 -6.38 -5.33 -8.63
CA HIS A 80 -7.75 -5.34 -9.14
C HIS A 80 -8.53 -4.04 -8.89
N PHE A 81 -7.93 -3.04 -8.26
CA PHE A 81 -8.60 -1.78 -7.98
C PHE A 81 -8.78 -0.98 -9.26
N ALA A 82 -10.03 -0.67 -9.61
CA ALA A 82 -10.35 0.02 -10.87
C ALA A 82 -9.98 1.53 -10.88
N GLY A 83 -9.43 2.05 -9.79
CA GLY A 83 -9.00 3.44 -9.66
C GLY A 83 -7.48 3.60 -9.64
N CYS A 84 -7.02 4.76 -9.20
CA CYS A 84 -5.61 5.04 -8.96
C CYS A 84 -5.28 4.84 -7.48
N ALA A 85 -4.10 4.30 -7.17
CA ALA A 85 -3.57 4.23 -5.82
C ALA A 85 -2.24 4.98 -5.77
N VAL A 86 -2.11 5.90 -4.82
CA VAL A 86 -0.85 6.53 -4.44
C VAL A 86 -0.45 5.91 -3.11
N ILE A 87 0.71 5.26 -3.11
CA ILE A 87 1.16 4.46 -1.98
C ILE A 87 2.55 4.92 -1.58
N ILE A 88 2.68 5.26 -0.30
CA ILE A 88 3.96 5.53 0.33
C ILE A 88 4.36 4.24 1.04
N SER A 89 5.49 3.65 0.66
CA SER A 89 6.03 2.48 1.34
C SER A 89 7.55 2.45 1.27
N HIS A 90 8.16 1.91 2.32
CA HIS A 90 9.58 1.56 2.33
C HIS A 90 9.85 0.10 1.93
N ASP A 91 8.80 -0.71 1.68
CA ASP A 91 8.94 -2.09 1.24
C ASP A 91 9.17 -2.17 -0.27
N ARG A 92 10.42 -2.48 -0.64
CA ARG A 92 10.86 -2.55 -2.03
C ARG A 92 10.17 -3.67 -2.81
N PHE A 93 9.91 -4.82 -2.18
CA PHE A 93 9.28 -5.96 -2.85
C PHE A 93 7.81 -5.67 -3.13
N PHE A 94 7.14 -5.04 -2.18
CA PHE A 94 5.77 -4.59 -2.35
C PHE A 94 5.66 -3.56 -3.48
N LEU A 95 6.51 -2.53 -3.48
CA LEU A 95 6.53 -1.52 -4.55
C LEU A 95 6.80 -2.15 -5.92
N ASP A 96 7.75 -3.07 -6.02
CA ASP A 96 8.11 -3.69 -7.31
C ASP A 96 6.96 -4.53 -7.91
N ARG A 97 6.07 -5.05 -7.07
CA ARG A 97 4.93 -5.87 -7.50
C ARG A 97 3.74 -5.07 -8.00
N ILE A 98 3.49 -3.89 -7.44
CA ILE A 98 2.26 -3.12 -7.69
C ILE A 98 2.49 -1.78 -8.37
N ALA A 99 3.70 -1.22 -8.26
CA ALA A 99 3.98 0.11 -8.76
C ALA A 99 4.12 0.07 -10.28
N THR A 100 3.34 0.92 -10.94
CA THR A 100 3.51 1.24 -12.36
C THR A 100 4.38 2.47 -12.55
N HIS A 101 4.49 3.31 -11.51
CA HIS A 101 5.24 4.54 -11.50
C HIS A 101 5.86 4.75 -10.12
N ILE A 102 7.05 5.33 -10.09
CA ILE A 102 7.76 5.70 -8.87
C ILE A 102 7.88 7.22 -8.81
N LEU A 103 7.40 7.80 -7.71
CA LEU A 103 7.64 9.18 -7.34
C LEU A 103 8.79 9.21 -6.33
N ALA A 104 10.00 9.51 -6.78
CA ALA A 104 11.18 9.45 -5.93
C ALA A 104 11.66 10.83 -5.49
N PHE A 105 11.84 10.99 -4.18
CA PHE A 105 12.42 12.20 -3.58
C PHE A 105 13.94 12.03 -3.47
N GLU A 106 14.71 12.60 -4.41
CA GLU A 106 16.17 12.40 -4.50
C GLU A 106 16.99 13.41 -3.67
N GLY A 107 16.33 14.33 -2.97
CA GLY A 107 16.97 15.40 -2.20
C GLY A 107 17.02 16.72 -2.96
N ASP A 108 17.51 17.78 -2.31
CA ASP A 108 17.55 19.16 -2.86
C ASP A 108 16.21 19.64 -3.44
N SER A 109 15.09 19.20 -2.84
CA SER A 109 13.72 19.46 -3.32
C SER A 109 13.43 18.95 -4.74
N HIS A 110 14.26 18.04 -5.26
CA HIS A 110 14.04 17.34 -6.52
C HIS A 110 13.13 16.13 -6.31
N VAL A 111 12.13 16.02 -7.18
CA VAL A 111 11.23 14.88 -7.25
C VAL A 111 11.29 14.32 -8.66
N GLU A 112 11.75 13.08 -8.78
CA GLU A 112 11.83 12.36 -10.04
C GLU A 112 10.56 11.53 -10.23
N TRP A 113 9.98 11.62 -11.44
CA TRP A 113 8.87 10.78 -11.86
C TRP A 113 9.39 9.72 -12.82
N PHE A 114 9.31 8.46 -12.41
CA PHE A 114 9.79 7.32 -13.19
C PHE A 114 8.63 6.38 -13.54
N GLU A 115 8.58 5.91 -14.78
CA GLU A 115 7.61 4.92 -15.27
C GLU A 115 8.25 3.53 -15.22
N GLY A 116 7.71 2.65 -14.39
CA GLY A 116 8.24 1.32 -14.12
C GLY A 116 8.24 0.97 -12.64
N GLY A 117 8.79 -0.21 -12.33
CA GLY A 117 8.88 -0.73 -10.96
C GLY A 117 9.96 -0.05 -10.13
N PHE A 118 10.09 -0.47 -8.88
CA PHE A 118 11.13 0.05 -7.99
C PHE A 118 12.52 -0.40 -8.43
N SER A 119 12.66 -1.65 -8.88
CA SER A 119 13.92 -2.20 -9.37
C SER A 119 14.45 -1.42 -10.58
N ASP A 120 13.57 -1.15 -11.54
CA ASP A 120 13.88 -0.36 -12.75
C ASP A 120 14.34 1.06 -12.39
N TYR A 121 13.65 1.71 -11.44
CA TYR A 121 14.03 3.03 -10.94
C TYR A 121 15.44 3.04 -10.32
N ILE A 122 15.81 2.01 -9.56
CA ILE A 122 17.15 1.93 -8.96
C ILE A 122 18.24 1.78 -10.04
N GLU A 123 17.96 1.04 -11.11
CA GLU A 123 18.89 0.93 -12.23
C GLU A 123 19.07 2.26 -12.97
N ASP A 124 17.96 2.95 -13.28
CA ASP A 124 18.01 4.30 -13.87
C ASP A 124 18.77 5.27 -12.97
N LYS A 125 18.48 5.26 -11.67
CA LYS A 125 19.15 6.12 -10.70
C LYS A 125 20.66 5.92 -10.70
N LYS A 126 21.14 4.67 -10.75
CA LYS A 126 22.58 4.35 -10.84
C LYS A 126 23.20 4.85 -12.14
N LEU A 127 22.46 4.78 -13.25
CA LEU A 127 22.91 5.28 -14.54
C LEU A 127 23.02 6.82 -14.55
N ARG A 128 22.04 7.53 -13.97
CA ARG A 128 22.02 9.00 -13.94
C ARG A 128 22.99 9.61 -12.94
N LEU A 129 23.06 9.07 -11.73
CA LEU A 129 23.78 9.66 -10.60
C LEU A 129 25.09 8.95 -10.24
N GLY A 130 25.39 7.84 -10.92
CA GLY A 130 26.59 7.02 -10.70
C GLY A 130 26.41 5.93 -9.63
N PRO A 131 27.44 5.09 -9.41
CA PRO A 131 27.35 3.91 -8.52
C PRO A 131 27.09 4.24 -7.04
N ASP A 132 27.42 5.46 -6.62
CA ASP A 132 27.23 5.95 -5.24
C ASP A 132 25.85 6.58 -5.00
N ALA A 133 24.94 6.52 -5.97
CA ALA A 133 23.61 7.13 -5.90
C ALA A 133 22.69 6.51 -4.82
N ASP A 134 22.97 5.27 -4.43
CA ASP A 134 22.24 4.55 -3.39
C ASP A 134 22.76 4.88 -1.98
N LEU A 135 23.90 5.56 -1.86
CA LEU A 135 24.44 5.92 -0.56
C LEU A 135 23.60 7.05 0.06
N PRO A 136 23.13 6.90 1.32
CA PRO A 136 22.34 7.93 1.97
C PRO A 136 23.18 9.19 2.18
N ARG A 137 22.91 10.23 1.38
CA ARG A 137 23.49 11.57 1.57
C ARG A 137 22.69 12.28 2.66
N LYS A 138 23.38 12.86 3.64
CA LYS A 138 22.72 13.67 4.69
C LYS A 138 22.01 14.86 4.04
N LEU A 139 20.68 14.84 4.05
CA LEU A 139 19.85 16.00 3.73
C LEU A 139 20.19 17.13 4.72
N LYS A 140 20.75 18.22 4.22
CA LYS A 140 20.91 19.45 5.02
C LYS A 140 19.56 20.13 5.10
N PHE A 141 18.75 19.76 6.10
CA PHE A 141 17.54 20.51 6.41
C PHE A 141 17.93 21.92 6.85
N MET A 142 17.62 22.93 6.04
CA MET A 142 17.63 24.31 6.51
C MET A 142 16.47 24.47 7.49
N LYS A 143 16.76 24.89 8.73
CA LYS A 143 15.72 25.21 9.70
C LYS A 143 14.91 26.38 9.13
N PHE A 144 13.61 26.17 8.94
CA PHE A 144 12.68 27.28 8.75
C PHE A 144 12.65 28.10 10.03
N GLU A 145 13.15 29.34 9.98
CA GLU A 145 12.92 30.31 11.06
C GLU A 145 11.45 30.77 11.01
N ARG A 146 10.83 30.83 12.18
CA ARG A 146 9.44 31.28 12.38
C ARG A 146 9.35 32.80 12.30
#